data_AF-A0A0V0RI58-F1
#
_entry.id   AF-A0A0V0RI58-F1
#
_cell.length_a   1.000
_cell.length_b   1.000
_cell.length_c   1.000
_cell.angle_alpha   90.00
_cell.angle_beta   90.00
_cell.angle_gamma   90.00
#
_symmetry.space_group_name_H-M   'P 1'
#
loop_
_entity.id
_entity.type
_entity.pdbx_description
1 polymer ?
#
loop_
_entity_poly.entity_id
_entity_poly.type
_entity_poly.pdbx_seq_one_letter_code
_entity_poly.pdbx_strand_id
1 'polypeptide(L)'
;MCEQEPHNIYSERQGPRSAARHAKTPFEIWSLFMTKDIIDVIVLNTNVYIGKIRAKYVRERSAKDTDENERKVLLGLLLLAGVFQSNRLSLCDLYGTDGTGVEIFSSTMSLQRLRFLLRCLRFDDDATRSERKRQDKLAAIRM
;
A
#
# COMPACT_ATOMS: atom_id res chain seq x y z
N MET A 1 -55.43 -16.67 -6.85
CA MET A 1 -54.73 -15.94 -5.78
C MET A 1 -53.24 -16.16 -5.99
N CYS A 2 -52.47 -15.10 -6.22
CA CYS A 2 -51.03 -15.20 -6.46
C CYS A 2 -50.31 -15.04 -5.11
N GLU A 3 -49.54 -16.04 -4.69
CA GLU A 3 -48.70 -15.97 -3.50
C GLU A 3 -47.58 -14.95 -3.73
N GLN A 4 -47.51 -13.92 -2.88
CA GLN A 4 -46.37 -13.01 -2.87
C GLN A 4 -45.24 -13.66 -2.08
N GLU A 5 -44.12 -13.96 -2.74
CA GLU A 5 -42.91 -14.41 -2.06
C GLU A 5 -42.41 -13.36 -1.06
N PRO A 6 -41.94 -13.77 0.14
CA PRO A 6 -41.39 -12.86 1.13
C PRO A 6 -40.09 -12.24 0.60
N HIS A 7 -40.12 -10.94 0.32
CA HIS A 7 -38.96 -10.16 -0.08
C HIS A 7 -38.26 -9.64 1.18
N ASN A 8 -36.94 -9.85 1.29
CA ASN A 8 -36.13 -9.32 2.38
C ASN A 8 -36.10 -7.78 2.31
N ILE A 9 -36.90 -7.12 3.14
CA ILE A 9 -36.88 -5.66 3.31
C ILE A 9 -35.71 -5.31 4.23
N TYR A 10 -34.59 -4.87 3.65
CA TYR A 10 -33.49 -4.30 4.42
C TYR A 10 -33.88 -2.89 4.91
N SER A 11 -34.26 -2.79 6.18
CA SER A 11 -34.66 -1.54 6.85
C SER A 11 -33.48 -0.71 7.40
N GLU A 12 -32.24 -1.16 7.22
CA GLU A 12 -31.06 -0.41 7.65
C GLU A 12 -30.80 0.81 6.76
N ARG A 13 -30.50 1.96 7.38
CA ARG A 13 -30.11 3.18 6.66
C ARG A 13 -28.82 2.93 5.88
N GLN A 14 -28.89 3.13 4.57
CA GLN A 14 -27.74 3.06 3.67
C GLN A 14 -26.75 4.20 3.99
N GLY A 15 -25.46 3.88 4.00
CA GLY A 15 -24.39 4.87 4.19
C GLY A 15 -23.27 4.42 5.13
N PRO A 16 -22.25 5.28 5.34
CA PRO A 16 -21.13 5.00 6.21
C PRO A 16 -21.58 4.63 7.63
N ARG A 17 -20.92 3.61 8.22
CA ARG A 17 -21.19 3.16 9.59
C ARG A 17 -20.09 3.64 10.53
N SER A 18 -20.44 3.86 11.81
CA SER A 18 -19.48 4.09 12.89
C SER A 18 -18.49 5.24 12.61
N ALA A 19 -17.18 5.00 12.80
CA ALA A 19 -16.10 5.97 12.57
C ALA A 19 -16.14 6.62 11.19
N ALA A 20 -16.60 5.88 10.15
CA ALA A 20 -16.70 6.40 8.80
C ALA A 20 -17.75 7.53 8.64
N ARG A 21 -18.70 7.69 9.59
CA ARG A 21 -19.64 8.82 9.59
C ARG A 21 -18.99 10.15 9.94
N HIS A 22 -17.87 10.11 10.64
CA HIS A 22 -17.21 11.30 11.17
C HIS A 22 -15.99 11.72 10.34
N ALA A 23 -15.51 10.87 9.42
CA ALA A 23 -14.45 11.21 8.48
C ALA A 23 -14.98 12.19 7.42
N LYS A 24 -14.35 13.37 7.34
CA LYS A 24 -14.76 14.46 6.44
C LYS A 24 -13.76 14.71 5.34
N THR A 25 -12.47 14.45 5.60
CA THR A 25 -11.42 14.68 4.62
C THR A 25 -11.09 13.40 3.84
N PRO A 26 -10.61 13.50 2.59
CA PRO A 26 -10.15 12.34 1.82
C PRO A 26 -9.08 11.52 2.57
N PHE A 27 -8.21 12.21 3.32
CA PHE A 27 -7.17 11.56 4.12
C PHE A 27 -7.73 10.78 5.32
N GLU A 28 -8.69 11.35 6.04
CA GLU A 28 -9.38 10.64 7.14
C GLU A 28 -10.10 9.39 6.60
N ILE A 29 -10.78 9.51 5.46
CA ILE A 29 -11.48 8.38 4.82
C ILE A 29 -10.46 7.31 4.39
N TRP A 30 -9.36 7.70 3.75
CA TRP A 30 -8.31 6.76 3.34
C TRP A 30 -7.70 6.01 4.53
N SER A 31 -7.50 6.71 5.65
CA SER A 31 -6.93 6.14 6.88
C SER A 31 -7.83 5.08 7.53
N LEU A 32 -9.12 5.01 7.18
CA LEU A 32 -10.01 3.93 7.61
C LEU A 32 -9.70 2.60 6.93
N PHE A 33 -9.19 2.65 5.69
CA PHE A 33 -8.80 1.45 4.92
C PHE A 33 -7.35 1.08 5.15
N MET A 34 -6.49 2.09 5.30
CA MET A 34 -5.06 1.92 5.55
C MET A 34 -4.76 2.28 7.00
N THR A 35 -5.15 1.39 7.91
CA THR A 35 -5.02 1.59 9.35
C THR A 35 -3.55 1.68 9.78
N LYS A 36 -3.32 2.26 10.96
CA LYS A 36 -1.98 2.32 11.54
C LYS A 36 -1.35 0.93 11.69
N ASP A 37 -2.13 -0.05 12.14
CA ASP A 37 -1.65 -1.42 12.32
C ASP A 37 -1.15 -2.04 11.01
N ILE A 38 -1.88 -1.82 9.90
CA ILE A 38 -1.45 -2.27 8.57
C ILE A 38 -0.11 -1.62 8.18
N ILE A 39 0.02 -0.31 8.38
CA ILE A 39 1.26 0.40 8.05
C ILE A 39 2.42 -0.09 8.93
N ASP A 40 2.19 -0.26 10.23
CA ASP A 40 3.21 -0.72 11.18
C ASP A 40 3.71 -2.12 10.80
N VAL A 41 2.80 -3.04 10.45
CA VAL A 41 3.16 -4.38 9.95
C VAL A 41 4.00 -4.30 8.68
N ILE A 42 3.64 -3.41 7.75
CA ILE A 42 4.40 -3.21 6.51
C ILE A 42 5.80 -2.67 6.81
N VAL A 43 5.92 -1.65 7.67
CA VAL A 43 7.20 -1.03 8.05
C VAL A 43 8.11 -2.06 8.70
N LEU A 44 7.60 -2.77 9.72
CA LEU A 44 8.35 -3.76 10.48
C LEU A 44 8.92 -4.84 9.56
N ASN A 45 8.06 -5.53 8.82
CA ASN A 45 8.47 -6.67 8.00
C ASN A 45 9.34 -6.24 6.82
N THR A 46 9.10 -5.05 6.27
CA THR A 46 9.96 -4.51 5.21
C THR A 46 11.35 -4.21 5.74
N ASN A 47 11.50 -3.61 6.93
CA ASN A 47 12.81 -3.32 7.52
C ASN A 47 13.58 -4.61 7.86
N VAL A 48 12.89 -5.65 8.36
CA VAL A 48 13.51 -6.98 8.54
C VAL A 48 14.08 -7.50 7.21
N TYR A 49 13.35 -7.36 6.12
CA TYR A 49 13.84 -7.78 4.80
C TYR A 49 14.97 -6.89 4.26
N ILE A 50 14.90 -5.57 4.47
CA ILE A 50 15.97 -4.63 4.10
C ILE A 50 17.27 -5.01 4.80
N GLY A 51 17.21 -5.31 6.10
CA GLY A 51 18.37 -5.79 6.86
C GLY A 51 19.03 -7.03 6.24
N LYS A 52 18.23 -8.00 5.78
CA LYS A 52 18.73 -9.23 5.13
C LYS A 52 19.45 -8.97 3.80
N ILE A 53 19.01 -7.97 3.02
CA ILE A 53 19.60 -7.67 1.71
C ILE A 53 20.64 -6.55 1.74
N ARG A 54 20.78 -5.85 2.87
CA ARG A 54 21.62 -4.64 3.00
C ARG A 54 23.05 -4.86 2.54
N ALA A 55 23.64 -6.01 2.88
CA ALA A 55 25.01 -6.38 2.48
C ALA A 55 25.22 -6.47 0.96
N LYS A 56 24.15 -6.59 0.16
CA LYS A 56 24.23 -6.63 -1.30
C LYS A 56 24.41 -5.24 -1.93
N TYR A 57 24.36 -4.18 -1.14
CA TYR A 57 24.44 -2.80 -1.61
C TYR A 57 25.76 -2.16 -1.16
N VAL A 58 26.51 -1.65 -2.14
CA VAL A 58 27.80 -0.96 -1.89
C VAL A 58 27.59 0.34 -1.12
N ARG A 59 26.50 1.06 -1.42
CA ARG A 59 26.16 2.33 -0.78
C ARG A 59 25.12 2.07 0.31
N GLU A 60 25.49 2.37 1.55
CA GLU A 60 24.58 2.24 2.70
C GLU A 60 23.25 2.99 2.49
N ARG A 61 23.32 4.19 1.90
CA ARG A 61 22.13 5.00 1.58
C ARG A 61 21.11 4.31 0.65
N SER A 62 21.55 3.33 -0.14
CA SER A 62 20.68 2.62 -1.10
C SER A 62 19.79 1.58 -0.41
N ALA A 63 20.16 1.12 0.78
CA ALA A 63 19.43 0.12 1.55
C ALA A 63 19.08 0.61 2.96
N LYS A 64 18.73 1.90 3.07
CA LYS A 64 18.18 2.47 4.30
C LYS A 64 16.83 1.86 4.63
N ASP A 65 16.59 1.71 5.92
CA ASP A 65 15.29 1.36 6.46
C ASP A 65 14.24 2.41 6.07
N THR A 66 12.98 2.02 6.23
CA THR A 66 11.79 2.81 5.94
C THR A 66 11.10 3.18 7.23
N ASP A 67 10.26 4.21 7.19
CA ASP A 67 9.42 4.60 8.30
C ASP A 67 7.94 4.71 7.86
N GLU A 68 7.07 4.99 8.82
CA GLU A 68 5.64 5.15 8.59
C GLU A 68 5.34 6.22 7.54
N ASN A 69 6.07 7.35 7.57
CA ASN A 69 5.84 8.46 6.67
C ASN A 69 6.24 8.10 5.23
N GLU A 70 7.40 7.50 5.03
CA GLU A 70 7.86 7.03 3.72
C GLU A 70 6.92 5.98 3.13
N ARG A 71 6.31 5.12 3.96
CA ARG A 71 5.29 4.16 3.49
C ARG A 71 3.98 4.82 3.10
N LYS A 72 3.50 5.80 3.87
CA LYS A 72 2.32 6.60 3.47
C LYS A 72 2.58 7.34 2.16
N VAL A 73 3.76 7.91 2.01
CA VAL A 73 4.18 8.61 0.78
C VAL A 73 4.28 7.65 -0.41
N LEU A 74 4.86 6.46 -0.23
CA LEU A 74 4.89 5.41 -1.25
C LEU A 74 3.48 5.03 -1.72
N LEU A 75 2.55 4.78 -0.78
CA LEU A 75 1.17 4.43 -1.09
C LEU A 75 0.43 5.58 -1.78
N GLY A 76 0.68 6.83 -1.37
CA GLY A 76 0.15 8.02 -2.02
C GLY A 76 0.63 8.15 -3.47
N LEU A 77 1.92 7.93 -3.73
CA LEU A 77 2.45 7.92 -5.10
C LEU A 77 1.88 6.78 -5.94
N LEU A 78 1.62 5.60 -5.36
CA LEU A 78 0.96 4.50 -6.06
C LEU A 78 -0.50 4.82 -6.40
N LEU A 79 -1.23 5.43 -5.47
CA LEU A 79 -2.60 5.89 -5.72
C LEU A 79 -2.62 6.94 -6.84
N LEU A 80 -1.70 7.90 -6.78
CA LEU A 80 -1.55 8.93 -7.80
C LEU A 80 -1.11 8.35 -9.15
N ALA A 81 -0.22 7.36 -9.14
CA ALA A 81 0.14 6.63 -10.35
C ALA A 81 -1.10 5.96 -10.95
N GLY A 82 -1.99 5.35 -10.16
CA GLY A 82 -3.25 4.82 -10.65
C GLY A 82 -4.17 5.87 -11.32
N VAL A 83 -4.17 7.10 -10.82
CA VAL A 83 -4.92 8.22 -11.43
C VAL A 83 -4.33 8.61 -12.80
N PHE A 84 -3.00 8.71 -12.91
CA PHE A 84 -2.33 9.06 -14.17
C PHE A 84 -2.27 7.89 -15.17
N GLN A 85 -2.15 6.65 -14.68
CA GLN A 85 -1.90 5.45 -15.47
C GLN A 85 -3.20 4.68 -15.74
N SER A 86 -4.16 5.31 -16.42
CA SER A 86 -5.20 4.53 -17.12
C SER A 86 -4.55 3.73 -18.28
N ASN A 87 -3.88 2.63 -17.91
CA ASN A 87 -3.36 1.48 -18.68
C ASN A 87 -2.05 1.59 -19.49
N ARG A 88 -1.25 2.69 -19.51
CA ARG A 88 -0.16 2.80 -20.52
C ARG A 88 1.21 3.36 -20.12
N LEU A 89 1.36 3.98 -18.95
CA LEU A 89 2.63 4.62 -18.59
C LEU A 89 3.42 3.79 -17.60
N SER A 90 4.71 3.62 -17.85
CA SER A 90 5.64 3.02 -16.92
C SER A 90 6.00 3.99 -15.80
N LEU A 91 6.55 3.48 -14.70
CA LEU A 91 7.16 4.34 -13.67
C LEU A 91 8.32 5.19 -14.23
N CYS A 92 8.94 4.82 -15.36
CA CYS A 92 9.94 5.69 -15.99
C CYS A 92 9.29 6.95 -16.54
N ASP A 93 8.13 6.80 -17.20
CA ASP A 93 7.47 7.89 -17.92
C ASP A 93 6.95 8.96 -16.95
N LEU A 94 6.44 8.53 -15.80
CA LEU A 94 6.07 9.45 -14.71
C LEU A 94 7.26 10.26 -14.16
N TYR A 95 8.47 9.76 -14.33
CA TYR A 95 9.72 10.38 -13.89
C TYR A 95 10.52 11.00 -15.05
N GLY A 96 9.91 11.17 -16.23
CA GLY A 96 10.54 11.77 -17.41
C GLY A 96 11.09 13.17 -17.11
N THR A 97 12.30 13.46 -17.61
CA THR A 97 12.96 14.76 -17.47
C THR A 97 12.87 15.61 -18.73
N ASP A 98 12.24 15.09 -19.78
CA ASP A 98 12.04 15.72 -21.09
C ASP A 98 10.80 16.63 -21.14
N GLY A 99 10.24 16.97 -19.98
CA GLY A 99 9.02 17.76 -19.85
C GLY A 99 7.72 16.94 -19.91
N THR A 100 7.81 15.61 -20.08
CA THR A 100 6.63 14.72 -20.09
C THR A 100 6.33 14.06 -18.74
N GLY A 101 7.29 14.14 -17.80
CA GLY A 101 7.13 13.59 -16.45
C GLY A 101 6.17 14.40 -15.59
N VAL A 102 5.75 13.78 -14.48
CA VAL A 102 4.87 14.41 -13.50
C VAL A 102 5.71 14.82 -12.29
N GLU A 103 5.97 16.13 -12.16
CA GLU A 103 6.93 16.70 -11.20
C GLU A 103 6.73 16.25 -9.75
N ILE A 104 5.49 15.97 -9.34
CA ILE A 104 5.18 15.50 -7.99
C ILE A 104 5.91 14.19 -7.65
N PHE A 105 6.14 13.29 -8.62
CA PHE A 105 6.82 12.03 -8.36
C PHE A 105 8.30 12.24 -8.05
N SER A 106 9.01 12.99 -8.91
CA SER A 106 10.43 13.29 -8.74
C SER A 106 10.70 14.20 -7.54
N SER A 107 9.79 15.13 -7.24
CA SER A 107 9.87 16.03 -6.08
C SER A 107 9.63 15.32 -4.75
N THR A 108 8.85 14.23 -4.74
CA THR A 108 8.51 13.50 -3.52
C THR A 108 9.58 12.47 -3.14
N MET A 109 9.99 11.62 -4.09
CA MET A 109 11.10 10.67 -3.87
C MET A 109 11.73 10.25 -5.19
N SER A 110 13.03 9.97 -5.18
CA SER A 110 13.71 9.47 -6.39
C SER A 110 13.11 8.14 -6.92
N LEU A 111 13.12 7.96 -8.24
CA LEU A 111 12.71 6.71 -8.91
C LEU A 111 13.47 5.48 -8.36
N GLN A 112 14.76 5.66 -8.05
CA GLN A 112 15.59 4.60 -7.47
C GLN A 112 15.07 4.16 -6.10
N ARG A 113 14.71 5.13 -5.23
CA ARG A 113 14.16 4.83 -3.91
C ARG A 113 12.77 4.21 -4.03
N LEU A 114 11.89 4.74 -4.87
CA LEU A 114 10.56 4.15 -5.13
C LEU A 114 10.68 2.67 -5.54
N ARG A 115 11.51 2.37 -6.54
CA ARG A 115 11.75 0.98 -7.01
C ARG A 115 12.32 0.09 -5.91
N PHE A 116 13.24 0.62 -5.10
CA PHE A 116 13.80 -0.12 -3.97
C PHE A 116 12.73 -0.47 -2.94
N LEU A 117 11.90 0.49 -2.55
CA LEU A 117 10.84 0.29 -1.56
C LEU A 117 9.77 -0.70 -2.05
N LEU A 118 9.40 -0.62 -3.34
CA LEU A 118 8.47 -1.58 -3.98
C LEU A 118 9.02 -3.00 -3.97
N ARG A 119 10.32 -3.18 -4.29
CA ARG A 119 10.97 -4.49 -4.23
C ARG A 119 11.00 -5.07 -2.81
N CYS A 120 11.21 -4.21 -1.82
CA CYS A 120 11.36 -4.62 -0.43
C CYS A 120 10.03 -4.76 0.31
N LEU A 121 8.90 -4.38 -0.29
CA LEU A 121 7.60 -4.38 0.36
C LEU A 121 7.23 -5.77 0.91
N ARG A 122 6.98 -5.87 2.22
CA ARG A 122 6.53 -7.09 2.89
C ARG A 122 5.31 -6.80 3.74
N PHE A 123 4.43 -7.79 3.83
CA PHE A 123 3.17 -7.73 4.59
C PHE A 123 3.13 -8.74 5.74
N ASP A 124 4.15 -9.58 5.85
CA ASP A 124 4.17 -10.70 6.78
C ASP A 124 5.58 -10.99 7.31
N ASP A 125 5.63 -11.69 8.44
CA ASP A 125 6.88 -12.15 9.01
C ASP A 125 7.39 -13.40 8.28
N ASP A 126 8.51 -13.21 7.59
CA ASP A 126 9.22 -14.24 6.82
C ASP A 126 9.72 -15.41 7.69
N ALA A 127 10.00 -15.18 8.98
CA ALA A 127 10.49 -16.23 9.87
C ALA A 127 9.43 -17.31 10.14
N THR A 128 8.17 -16.91 10.30
CA THR A 128 7.05 -17.83 10.58
C THR A 128 6.31 -18.26 9.31
N ARG A 129 6.53 -17.58 8.18
CA ARG A 129 5.82 -17.81 6.92
C ARG A 129 5.90 -19.24 6.41
N SER A 130 7.07 -19.89 6.52
CA SER A 130 7.27 -21.25 6.02
C SER A 130 6.33 -22.26 6.67
N GLU A 131 6.11 -22.14 7.98
CA GLU A 131 5.18 -23.00 8.72
C GLU A 131 3.73 -22.64 8.40
N ARG A 132 3.37 -21.35 8.45
CA ARG A 132 2.00 -20.88 8.13
C ARG A 132 1.57 -21.29 6.72
N LYS A 133 2.48 -21.27 5.76
CA LYS A 133 2.22 -21.64 4.35
C LYS A 133 1.76 -23.09 4.18
N ARG A 134 2.09 -23.99 5.11
CA ARG A 134 1.63 -25.39 5.08
C ARG A 134 0.11 -25.49 5.25
N GLN A 135 -0.50 -24.53 5.94
CA GLN A 135 -1.93 -24.50 6.25
C GLN A 135 -2.66 -23.40 5.46
N ASP A 136 -2.05 -22.23 5.28
CA ASP A 136 -2.61 -21.09 4.55
C ASP A 136 -1.77 -20.70 3.34
N LYS A 137 -2.30 -20.92 2.14
CA LYS A 137 -1.65 -20.51 0.88
C LYS A 137 -1.47 -19.00 0.76
N LEU A 138 -2.23 -18.20 1.50
CA LEU A 138 -2.18 -16.74 1.51
C LEU A 138 -1.38 -16.17 2.69
N ALA A 139 -0.60 -17.00 3.39
CA ALA A 139 0.20 -16.58 4.55
C ALA A 139 1.09 -15.35 4.32
N ALA A 140 1.52 -15.09 3.07
CA ALA A 140 2.37 -13.95 2.73
C ALA A 140 1.67 -12.57 2.74
N ILE A 141 0.33 -12.55 2.75
CA ILE A 141 -0.47 -11.31 2.72
C ILE A 141 -1.57 -11.29 3.79
N ARG A 142 -1.81 -12.42 4.45
CA ARG A 142 -2.76 -12.51 5.56
C ARG A 142 -2.03 -12.10 6.85
N MET A 143 -2.33 -10.89 7.28
CA MET A 143 -1.94 -10.32 8.57
C MET A 143 -2.69 -11.01 9.71
#